data_AF-A0A7C4SNU9-F1
#
_entry.id   AF-A0A7C4SNU9-F1
#
_cell.length_a   1.000
_cell.length_b   1.000
_cell.length_c   1.000
_cell.angle_alpha   90.00
_cell.angle_beta   90.00
_cell.angle_gamma   90.00
#
_symmetry.space_group_name_H-M   'P 1'
#
loop_
_entity.id
_entity.type
_entity.pdbx_description
1 polymer ?
#
loop_
_entity_poly.entity_id
_entity_poly.type
_entity_poly.pdbx_seq_one_letter_code
_entity_poly.pdbx_strand_id
1 'polypeptide(L)'
;MRRVAAIVGKELVALFSSPVAYVALCAVSLAMSVFFFENLRAFNAQIMLLQSQAAFDEMGMGMLPPGVNLFDQVLVPTATQTALVLLGVVPLVTMGMFCEERTRRTDEILWTLPVRRSEVAGGKFLATFVFLVGVVGAAVLLPAVSVASTRLDPGPIVSVSIGMLLLACTLASVGLLCSSLTDNQLVAALTAFVATSALFDFGWLMEFTGDRLDKILTFLSLVRHFEGFARGLVSLADVVYFFALSLLAFLLTLAALRLERIR
;
A
#
# COMPACT_ATOMS: atom_id res chain seq x y z
N MET A 1 -23.97 -14.15 -6.83
CA MET A 1 -23.25 -12.98 -7.40
C MET A 1 -23.99 -11.65 -7.20
N ARG A 2 -25.29 -11.49 -7.49
CA ARG A 2 -26.03 -10.22 -7.27
C ARG A 2 -25.91 -9.63 -5.85
N ARG A 3 -25.89 -10.49 -4.82
CA ARG A 3 -25.79 -10.06 -3.41
C ARG A 3 -24.44 -9.43 -3.07
N VAL A 4 -23.34 -10.08 -3.43
CA VAL A 4 -21.98 -9.55 -3.21
C VAL A 4 -21.78 -8.25 -3.98
N ALA A 5 -22.21 -8.18 -5.24
CA ALA A 5 -22.12 -6.95 -6.03
C ALA A 5 -22.92 -5.78 -5.41
N ALA A 6 -24.09 -6.07 -4.84
CA ALA A 6 -24.89 -5.05 -4.14
C ALA A 6 -24.19 -4.55 -2.87
N ILE A 7 -23.55 -5.44 -2.10
CA ILE A 7 -22.75 -5.07 -0.92
C ILE A 7 -21.58 -4.20 -1.37
N VAL A 8 -20.81 -4.62 -2.37
CA VAL A 8 -19.67 -3.87 -2.91
C VAL A 8 -20.09 -2.47 -3.35
N GLY A 9 -21.21 -2.35 -4.09
CA GLY A 9 -21.74 -1.07 -4.53
C GLY A 9 -22.12 -0.16 -3.36
N LYS A 10 -22.81 -0.69 -2.34
CA LYS A 10 -23.17 0.06 -1.14
C LYS A 10 -21.91 0.55 -0.40
N GLU A 11 -20.94 -0.32 -0.16
CA GLU A 11 -19.72 0.02 0.58
C GLU A 11 -18.84 1.01 -0.20
N LEU A 12 -18.76 0.89 -1.53
CA LEU A 12 -18.07 1.87 -2.37
C LEU A 12 -18.72 3.24 -2.28
N VAL A 13 -20.05 3.32 -2.38
CA VAL A 13 -20.77 4.59 -2.22
C VAL A 13 -20.53 5.17 -0.82
N ALA A 14 -20.52 4.34 0.22
CA ALA A 14 -20.23 4.80 1.58
C ALA A 14 -18.79 5.34 1.72
N LEU A 15 -17.80 4.65 1.15
CA LEU A 15 -16.40 5.10 1.11
C LEU A 15 -16.27 6.44 0.38
N PHE A 16 -16.79 6.56 -0.84
CA PHE A 16 -16.71 7.80 -1.62
C PHE A 16 -17.59 8.93 -1.07
N SER A 17 -18.61 8.64 -0.26
CA SER A 17 -19.40 9.69 0.42
C SER A 17 -18.74 10.19 1.70
N SER A 18 -17.72 9.49 2.21
CA SER A 18 -17.01 9.86 3.43
C SER A 18 -15.96 10.94 3.13
N PRO A 19 -15.88 12.02 3.94
CA PRO A 19 -14.80 13.01 3.84
C PRO A 19 -13.40 12.38 3.91
N VAL A 20 -13.25 11.27 4.64
CA VAL A 20 -11.97 10.57 4.84
C VAL A 20 -11.40 10.08 3.51
N ALA A 21 -12.24 9.63 2.57
CA ALA A 21 -11.78 9.15 1.28
C ALA A 21 -11.14 10.25 0.42
N TYR A 22 -11.75 11.44 0.41
CA TYR A 22 -11.20 12.58 -0.31
C TYR A 22 -9.95 13.14 0.37
N VAL A 23 -9.92 13.15 1.70
CA VAL A 23 -8.72 13.52 2.46
C VAL A 23 -7.59 12.54 2.17
N ALA A 24 -7.85 11.22 2.13
CA ALA A 24 -6.86 10.21 1.78
C ALA A 24 -6.33 10.39 0.36
N LEU A 25 -7.20 10.58 -0.64
CA LEU A 25 -6.79 10.83 -2.02
C LEU A 25 -5.96 12.10 -2.15
N CYS A 26 -6.39 13.19 -1.53
CA CYS A 26 -5.66 14.46 -1.50
C CYS A 26 -4.31 14.31 -0.81
N ALA A 27 -4.26 13.69 0.36
CA ALA A 27 -3.02 13.48 1.11
C ALA A 27 -2.02 12.62 0.33
N VAL A 28 -2.46 11.51 -0.28
CA VAL A 28 -1.59 10.64 -1.08
C VAL A 28 -1.06 11.37 -2.29
N SER A 29 -1.94 12.01 -3.09
CA SER A 29 -1.54 12.75 -4.29
C SER A 29 -0.61 13.91 -3.98
N LEU A 30 -0.88 14.67 -2.91
CA LEU A 30 -0.03 15.77 -2.48
C LEU A 30 1.32 15.27 -1.98
N ALA A 31 1.34 14.24 -1.12
CA ALA A 31 2.58 13.64 -0.64
C ALA A 31 3.42 13.10 -1.80
N MET A 32 2.79 12.43 -2.78
CA MET A 32 3.48 11.94 -3.97
C MET A 32 4.03 13.06 -4.83
N SER A 33 3.26 14.13 -5.03
CA SER A 33 3.72 15.29 -5.77
C SER A 33 4.97 15.90 -5.12
N VAL A 34 4.94 16.10 -3.80
CA VAL A 34 6.08 16.65 -3.05
C VAL A 34 7.29 15.73 -3.13
N PHE A 35 7.13 14.42 -2.86
CA PHE A 35 8.24 13.48 -2.90
C PHE A 35 8.85 13.34 -4.29
N PHE A 36 8.02 13.20 -5.32
CA PHE A 36 8.49 13.10 -6.69
C PHE A 36 9.24 14.38 -7.11
N PHE A 37 8.71 15.55 -6.76
CA PHE A 37 9.35 16.82 -7.08
C PHE A 37 10.69 16.99 -6.36
N GLU A 38 10.77 16.64 -5.07
CA GLU A 38 12.02 16.72 -4.32
C GLU A 38 13.08 15.74 -4.84
N ASN A 39 12.69 14.49 -5.16
CA ASN A 39 13.62 13.53 -5.77
C ASN A 39 14.08 14.00 -7.16
N LEU A 40 13.18 14.57 -7.97
CA LEU A 40 13.54 15.12 -9.29
C LEU A 40 14.46 16.35 -9.17
N ARG A 41 14.21 17.22 -8.18
CA ARG A 41 15.06 18.36 -7.87
C ARG A 41 16.46 17.90 -7.43
N ALA A 42 16.54 16.90 -6.56
CA ALA A 42 17.80 16.31 -6.12
C ALA A 42 18.58 15.71 -7.29
N PHE A 43 17.92 14.97 -8.17
CA PHE A 43 18.49 14.43 -9.41
C PHE A 43 19.07 15.54 -10.32
N ASN A 44 18.29 16.60 -10.57
CA ASN A 44 18.74 17.72 -11.39
C ASN A 44 19.93 18.47 -10.77
N ALA A 45 19.94 18.67 -9.45
CA ALA A 45 21.06 19.28 -8.74
C ALA A 45 22.33 18.42 -8.83
N GLN A 46 22.19 17.09 -8.76
CA GLN A 46 23.29 16.16 -8.92
C GLN A 46 23.88 16.21 -10.34
N ILE A 47 23.04 16.22 -11.38
CA ILE A 47 23.51 16.37 -12.77
C ILE A 47 24.24 17.70 -12.96
N MET A 48 23.70 18.80 -12.43
CA MET A 48 24.32 20.12 -12.56
C MET A 48 25.70 20.19 -11.88
N LEU A 49 25.85 19.54 -10.72
CA LEU A 49 27.14 19.44 -10.02
C LEU A 49 28.13 18.55 -10.79
N LEU A 50 27.67 17.45 -11.38
CA LEU A 50 28.52 16.60 -12.22
C LEU A 50 28.96 17.32 -13.50
N GLN A 51 28.09 18.13 -14.10
CA GLN A 51 28.46 18.97 -15.25
C GLN A 51 29.46 20.06 -14.89
N SER A 52 29.38 20.65 -13.69
CA SER A 52 30.37 21.64 -13.25
C SER A 52 31.74 21.00 -12.98
N GLN A 53 31.78 19.75 -12.52
CA GLN A 53 33.02 18.97 -12.36
C GLN A 53 33.56 18.45 -13.70
N ALA A 54 32.70 17.97 -14.61
CA ALA A 54 33.09 17.49 -15.93
C ALA A 54 33.57 18.62 -16.87
N ALA A 55 33.13 19.86 -16.64
CA ALA A 55 33.71 21.04 -17.30
C ALA A 55 35.19 21.28 -16.95
N PHE A 56 35.71 20.69 -15.85
CA PHE A 56 37.14 20.71 -15.53
C PHE A 56 37.95 19.59 -16.23
N ASP A 57 37.29 18.60 -16.84
CA ASP A 57 37.92 17.40 -17.42
C ASP A 57 37.67 17.38 -18.95
N GLU A 58 38.25 18.35 -19.67
CA GLU A 58 38.17 18.51 -21.14
C GLU A 58 38.74 17.28 -21.90
N MET A 59 38.00 16.15 -22.03
CA MET A 59 38.09 15.16 -23.12
C MET A 59 37.30 13.85 -22.86
N GLY A 60 36.10 13.92 -22.28
CA GLY A 60 35.23 12.75 -22.11
C GLY A 60 33.83 13.00 -22.67
N MET A 61 33.47 12.31 -23.76
CA MET A 61 32.15 12.33 -24.40
C MET A 61 31.01 12.48 -23.40
N GLY A 62 30.09 13.43 -23.62
CA GLY A 62 28.98 13.86 -22.76
C GLY A 62 27.95 12.78 -22.39
N MET A 63 28.42 11.70 -21.78
CA MET A 63 27.63 10.63 -21.21
C MET A 63 27.52 10.86 -19.70
N LEU A 64 26.29 10.76 -19.20
CA LEU A 64 26.00 10.71 -17.77
C LEU A 64 26.87 9.60 -17.13
N PRO A 65 27.51 9.84 -15.98
CA PRO A 65 28.30 8.83 -15.30
C PRO A 65 27.51 7.52 -15.10
N PRO A 66 28.16 6.35 -15.20
CA PRO A 66 27.49 5.08 -14.92
C PRO A 66 26.95 5.09 -13.48
N GLY A 67 25.62 4.98 -13.34
CA GLY A 67 24.89 5.06 -12.06
C GLY A 67 23.95 6.25 -11.89
N VAL A 68 23.94 7.21 -12.84
CA VAL A 68 22.97 8.33 -12.83
C VAL A 68 21.78 8.02 -13.73
N ASN A 69 20.82 7.28 -13.17
CA ASN A 69 19.57 6.93 -13.84
C ASN A 69 18.40 7.67 -13.17
N LEU A 70 17.53 8.27 -13.99
CA LEU A 70 16.28 8.89 -13.50
C LEU A 70 15.42 7.86 -12.75
N PHE A 71 15.40 6.62 -13.23
CA PHE A 71 14.64 5.55 -12.60
C PHE A 71 15.11 5.26 -11.16
N ASP A 72 16.39 4.96 -10.97
CA ASP A 72 16.94 4.59 -9.66
C ASP A 72 16.93 5.75 -8.67
N GLN A 73 17.11 6.98 -9.15
CA GLN A 73 17.24 8.16 -8.29
C GLN A 73 15.93 8.92 -8.05
N VAL A 74 14.92 8.73 -8.90
CA VAL A 74 13.62 9.41 -8.75
C VAL A 74 12.50 8.41 -8.51
N LEU A 75 12.35 7.41 -9.37
CA LEU A 75 11.18 6.52 -9.33
C LEU A 75 11.23 5.52 -8.18
N VAL A 76 12.38 4.87 -7.96
CA VAL A 76 12.57 3.94 -6.83
C VAL A 76 12.32 4.61 -5.47
N PRO A 77 12.96 5.74 -5.11
CA PRO A 77 12.73 6.38 -3.82
C PRO A 77 11.33 6.96 -3.69
N THR A 78 10.76 7.51 -4.78
CA THR A 78 9.37 7.96 -4.75
C THR A 78 8.44 6.78 -4.43
N ALA A 79 8.64 5.61 -5.05
CA ALA A 79 7.82 4.43 -4.82
C ALA A 79 7.91 3.89 -3.39
N THR A 80 9.11 3.85 -2.79
CA THR A 80 9.28 3.41 -1.40
C THR A 80 8.70 4.42 -0.41
N GLN A 81 8.81 5.72 -0.69
CA GLN A 81 8.13 6.77 0.08
C GLN A 81 6.60 6.68 -0.06
N THR A 82 6.07 6.33 -1.24
CA THR A 82 4.64 6.05 -1.43
C THR A 82 4.17 4.89 -0.55
N ALA A 83 4.94 3.81 -0.50
CA ALA A 83 4.63 2.65 0.32
C ALA A 83 4.48 3.01 1.80
N LEU A 84 5.33 3.91 2.31
CA LEU A 84 5.22 4.46 3.66
C LEU A 84 3.96 5.31 3.87
N VAL A 85 3.53 6.09 2.87
CA VAL A 85 2.27 6.85 2.98
C VAL A 85 1.07 5.92 3.01
N LEU A 86 1.06 4.87 2.16
CA LEU A 86 -0.01 3.87 2.15
C LEU A 86 -0.15 3.17 3.51
N LEU A 87 0.95 2.95 4.21
CA LEU A 87 0.97 2.36 5.54
C LEU A 87 0.21 3.18 6.58
N GLY A 88 0.17 4.51 6.44
CA GLY A 88 -0.67 5.38 7.28
C GLY A 88 -2.11 5.51 6.78
N VAL A 89 -2.30 5.61 5.46
CA VAL A 89 -3.62 5.88 4.86
C VAL A 89 -4.53 4.65 4.90
N VAL A 90 -4.00 3.45 4.65
CA VAL A 90 -4.81 2.22 4.57
C VAL A 90 -5.49 1.87 5.90
N PRO A 91 -4.83 1.95 7.08
CA PRO A 91 -5.49 1.82 8.38
C PRO A 91 -6.66 2.79 8.58
N LEU A 92 -6.52 4.05 8.16
CA LEU A 92 -7.58 5.06 8.27
C LEU A 92 -8.77 4.77 7.37
N VAL A 93 -8.55 4.15 6.21
CA VAL A 93 -9.63 3.74 5.30
C VAL A 93 -10.33 2.48 5.81
N THR A 94 -9.61 1.55 6.44
CA THR A 94 -10.12 0.24 6.87
C THR A 94 -10.74 0.23 8.27
N MET A 95 -10.38 1.19 9.12
CA MET A 95 -10.80 1.22 10.53
C MET A 95 -12.32 1.12 10.73
N GLY A 96 -13.11 1.76 9.86
CA GLY A 96 -14.57 1.82 9.98
C GLY A 96 -15.33 0.65 9.39
N MET A 97 -14.67 -0.24 8.63
CA MET A 97 -15.35 -1.22 7.79
C MET A 97 -16.24 -2.20 8.58
N PHE A 98 -15.80 -2.66 9.75
CA PHE A 98 -16.63 -3.47 10.66
C PHE A 98 -17.01 -2.72 11.93
N CYS A 99 -16.08 -1.92 12.45
CA CYS A 99 -16.28 -1.18 13.68
C CYS A 99 -17.50 -0.25 13.63
N GLU A 100 -17.71 0.51 12.55
CA GLU A 100 -18.85 1.45 12.50
C GLU A 100 -20.20 0.74 12.53
N GLU A 101 -20.28 -0.46 11.94
CA GLU A 101 -21.50 -1.25 11.94
C GLU A 101 -21.85 -1.74 13.34
N ARG A 102 -20.84 -2.14 14.12
CA ARG A 102 -20.98 -2.54 15.53
C ARG A 102 -21.31 -1.37 16.43
N THR A 103 -20.62 -0.23 16.28
CA THR A 103 -20.92 0.97 17.06
C THR A 103 -22.35 1.45 16.85
N ARG A 104 -22.90 1.27 15.62
CA ARG A 104 -24.28 1.65 15.27
C ARG A 104 -25.32 0.55 15.53
N ARG A 105 -24.93 -0.63 16.04
CA ARG A 105 -25.77 -1.84 16.19
C ARG A 105 -26.51 -2.26 14.92
N THR A 106 -25.95 -1.90 13.76
CA THR A 106 -26.49 -2.30 12.45
C THR A 106 -25.99 -3.68 12.01
N ASP A 107 -24.98 -4.20 12.70
CA ASP A 107 -24.47 -5.55 12.60
C ASP A 107 -25.55 -6.59 12.91
N GLU A 108 -26.37 -6.38 13.94
CA GLU A 108 -27.51 -7.26 14.28
C GLU A 108 -28.50 -7.40 13.11
N ILE A 109 -28.82 -6.27 12.45
CA ILE A 109 -29.70 -6.25 11.29
C ILE A 109 -29.05 -6.98 10.11
N LEU A 110 -27.75 -6.77 9.89
CA LEU A 110 -27.02 -7.44 8.83
C LEU A 110 -26.98 -8.97 9.03
N TRP A 111 -26.91 -9.43 10.28
CA TRP A 111 -26.89 -10.85 10.62
C TRP A 111 -28.25 -11.54 10.57
N THR A 112 -29.35 -10.78 10.66
CA THR A 112 -30.70 -11.33 10.45
C THR A 112 -31.06 -11.50 8.98
N LEU A 113 -30.34 -10.82 8.07
CA LEU A 113 -30.49 -11.01 6.63
C LEU A 113 -29.92 -12.38 6.19
N PRO A 114 -30.49 -13.02 5.14
CA PRO A 114 -30.03 -14.31 4.64
C PRO A 114 -28.74 -14.19 3.81
N VAL A 115 -27.71 -13.53 4.36
CA VAL A 115 -26.42 -13.26 3.73
C VAL A 115 -25.32 -13.97 4.51
N ARG A 116 -24.39 -14.62 3.82
CA ARG A 116 -23.30 -15.33 4.50
C ARG A 116 -22.25 -14.32 4.99
N ARG A 117 -21.65 -14.55 6.16
CA ARG A 117 -20.56 -13.71 6.70
C ARG A 117 -19.39 -13.56 5.72
N SER A 118 -19.08 -14.62 4.98
CA SER A 118 -18.06 -14.61 3.93
C SER A 118 -18.40 -13.70 2.75
N GLU A 119 -19.68 -13.55 2.42
CA GLU A 119 -20.13 -12.64 1.36
C GLU A 119 -20.03 -11.18 1.81
N VAL A 120 -20.34 -10.89 3.07
CA VAL A 120 -20.16 -9.55 3.67
C VAL A 120 -18.68 -9.18 3.71
N ALA A 121 -17.85 -10.03 4.31
CA ALA A 121 -16.42 -9.76 4.43
C ALA A 121 -15.73 -9.66 3.07
N GLY A 122 -16.06 -10.55 2.12
CA GLY A 122 -15.55 -10.48 0.75
C GLY A 122 -16.02 -9.21 0.01
N GLY A 123 -17.26 -8.79 0.23
CA GLY A 123 -17.79 -7.55 -0.35
C GLY A 123 -17.09 -6.29 0.18
N LYS A 124 -16.90 -6.22 1.51
CA LYS A 124 -16.15 -5.14 2.17
C LYS A 124 -14.70 -5.08 1.70
N PHE A 125 -14.02 -6.24 1.68
CA PHE A 125 -12.66 -6.34 1.16
C PHE A 125 -12.55 -5.87 -0.30
N LEU A 126 -13.44 -6.32 -1.18
CA LEU A 126 -13.41 -5.93 -2.58
C LEU A 126 -13.71 -4.44 -2.78
N ALA A 127 -14.63 -3.86 -2.00
CA ALA A 127 -14.91 -2.43 -2.03
C ALA A 127 -13.69 -1.61 -1.59
N THR A 128 -13.04 -2.00 -0.49
CA THR A 128 -11.80 -1.37 -0.03
C THR A 128 -10.68 -1.51 -1.07
N PHE A 129 -10.53 -2.69 -1.67
CA PHE A 129 -9.52 -2.92 -2.69
C PHE A 129 -9.74 -2.04 -3.93
N VAL A 130 -10.98 -1.94 -4.44
CA VAL A 130 -11.32 -1.07 -5.57
C VAL A 130 -11.05 0.40 -5.24
N PHE A 131 -11.37 0.84 -4.02
CA PHE A 131 -11.02 2.19 -3.57
C PHE A 131 -9.50 2.41 -3.59
N LEU A 132 -8.72 1.46 -3.08
CA LEU A 132 -7.26 1.53 -3.07
C LEU A 132 -6.64 1.47 -4.46
N VAL A 133 -7.27 0.81 -5.43
CA VAL A 133 -6.87 0.90 -6.84
C VAL A 133 -6.93 2.35 -7.33
N GLY A 134 -7.97 3.10 -6.95
CA GLY A 134 -8.08 4.53 -7.24
C GLY A 134 -6.98 5.35 -6.57
N VAL A 135 -6.67 5.06 -5.30
CA VAL A 135 -5.58 5.72 -4.54
C VAL A 135 -4.22 5.47 -5.18
N VAL A 136 -3.90 4.23 -5.52
CA VAL A 136 -2.64 3.86 -6.20
C VAL A 136 -2.59 4.45 -7.60
N GLY A 137 -3.71 4.45 -8.33
CA GLY A 137 -3.81 5.11 -9.65
C GLY A 137 -3.49 6.59 -9.58
N ALA A 138 -3.97 7.30 -8.56
CA ALA A 138 -3.63 8.70 -8.31
C ALA A 138 -2.14 8.89 -7.97
N ALA A 139 -1.54 7.97 -7.21
CA ALA A 139 -0.12 8.00 -6.87
C ALA A 139 0.81 7.79 -8.08
N VAL A 140 0.45 6.87 -8.98
CA VAL A 140 1.26 6.51 -10.16
C VAL A 140 1.10 7.51 -11.31
N LEU A 141 0.05 8.32 -11.32
CA LEU A 141 -0.26 9.24 -12.41
C LEU A 141 0.91 10.17 -12.77
N LEU A 142 1.58 10.75 -11.77
CA LEU A 142 2.71 11.66 -11.97
C LEU A 142 3.92 10.95 -12.62
N PRO A 143 4.46 9.85 -12.04
CA PRO A 143 5.45 9.00 -12.70
C PRO A 143 5.10 8.60 -14.14
N ALA A 144 3.84 8.22 -14.39
CA ALA A 144 3.37 7.78 -15.69
C ALA A 144 3.44 8.88 -16.76
N VAL A 145 3.03 10.10 -16.41
CA VAL A 145 3.14 11.26 -17.30
C VAL A 145 4.61 11.61 -17.58
N SER A 146 5.48 11.50 -16.59
CA SER A 146 6.92 11.73 -16.77
C SER A 146 7.55 10.74 -17.76
N VAL A 147 7.22 9.45 -17.66
CA VAL A 147 7.73 8.42 -18.59
C VAL A 147 7.19 8.61 -20.01
N ALA A 148 5.91 8.94 -20.16
CA ALA A 148 5.33 9.27 -21.46
C ALA A 148 6.03 10.48 -22.12
N SER A 149 6.45 11.45 -21.32
CA SER A 149 7.14 12.66 -21.80
C SER A 149 8.61 12.42 -22.16
N THR A 150 9.26 11.43 -21.55
CA THR A 150 10.70 11.16 -21.68
C THR A 150 11.04 9.91 -22.52
N ARG A 151 10.02 9.18 -23.01
CA ARG A 151 10.16 7.90 -23.75
C ARG A 151 10.95 6.84 -22.98
N LEU A 152 10.85 6.85 -21.66
CA LEU A 152 11.42 5.81 -20.81
C LEU A 152 10.66 4.48 -21.00
N ASP A 153 11.31 3.37 -20.65
CA ASP A 153 10.66 2.06 -20.64
C ASP A 153 9.48 2.07 -19.65
N PRO A 154 8.25 1.71 -20.07
CA PRO A 154 7.10 1.63 -19.17
C PRO A 154 7.15 0.42 -18.23
N GLY A 155 7.96 -0.61 -18.51
CA GLY A 155 8.03 -1.85 -17.73
C GLY A 155 8.18 -1.62 -16.21
N PRO A 156 9.13 -0.78 -15.77
CA PRO A 156 9.30 -0.51 -14.35
C PRO A 156 8.11 0.18 -13.68
N ILE A 157 7.38 1.07 -14.34
CA ILE A 157 6.15 1.67 -13.77
C ILE A 157 5.08 0.61 -13.55
N VAL A 158 4.93 -0.30 -14.51
CA VAL A 158 3.95 -1.40 -14.39
C VAL A 158 4.31 -2.28 -13.19
N SER A 159 5.59 -2.62 -13.04
CA SER A 159 6.09 -3.35 -11.87
C SER A 159 5.79 -2.63 -10.55
N VAL A 160 6.12 -1.34 -10.45
CA VAL A 160 5.83 -0.52 -9.26
C VAL A 160 4.33 -0.49 -8.96
N SER A 161 3.49 -0.32 -9.99
CA SER A 161 2.04 -0.28 -9.85
C SER A 161 1.48 -1.59 -9.30
N ILE A 162 1.95 -2.72 -9.83
CA ILE A 162 1.57 -4.06 -9.35
C ILE A 162 2.02 -4.25 -7.89
N GLY A 163 3.26 -3.90 -7.57
CA GLY A 163 3.79 -3.97 -6.21
C GLY A 163 2.99 -3.13 -5.22
N MET A 164 2.62 -1.89 -5.60
CA MET A 164 1.82 -0.99 -4.76
C MET A 164 0.41 -1.54 -4.53
N LEU A 165 -0.21 -2.13 -5.55
CA LEU A 165 -1.54 -2.75 -5.42
C LEU A 165 -1.51 -3.97 -4.51
N LEU A 166 -0.47 -4.82 -4.63
CA LEU A 166 -0.28 -5.99 -3.77
C LEU A 166 0.00 -5.58 -2.32
N LEU A 167 0.83 -4.56 -2.11
CA LEU A 167 1.07 -3.98 -0.80
C LEU A 167 -0.22 -3.42 -0.20
N ALA A 168 -0.95 -2.58 -0.95
CA ALA A 168 -2.21 -2.00 -0.50
C ALA A 168 -3.26 -3.08 -0.16
N CYS A 169 -3.33 -4.15 -0.95
CA CYS A 169 -4.17 -5.32 -0.68
C CYS A 169 -3.83 -6.01 0.64
N THR A 170 -2.54 -6.17 0.92
CA THR A 170 -2.03 -6.78 2.16
C THR A 170 -2.36 -5.90 3.36
N LEU A 171 -2.05 -4.61 3.27
CA LEU A 171 -2.38 -3.62 4.30
C LEU A 171 -3.90 -3.57 4.55
N ALA A 172 -4.72 -3.66 3.50
CA ALA A 172 -6.18 -3.66 3.62
C ALA A 172 -6.70 -4.90 4.33
N SER A 173 -6.13 -6.07 4.02
CA SER A 173 -6.50 -7.34 4.65
C SER A 173 -6.20 -7.32 6.16
N VAL A 174 -5.02 -6.80 6.53
CA VAL A 174 -4.63 -6.64 7.94
C VAL A 174 -5.49 -5.58 8.64
N GLY A 175 -5.79 -4.45 7.98
CA GLY A 175 -6.66 -3.42 8.52
C GLY A 175 -8.09 -3.90 8.78
N LEU A 176 -8.64 -4.71 7.88
CA LEU A 176 -9.95 -5.35 8.07
C LEU A 176 -9.95 -6.35 9.23
N LEU A 177 -8.87 -7.11 9.40
CA LEU A 177 -8.69 -7.99 10.55
C LEU A 177 -8.76 -7.18 11.85
N CYS A 178 -7.97 -6.11 11.97
CA CYS A 178 -7.98 -5.24 13.14
C CYS A 178 -9.35 -4.60 13.38
N SER A 179 -10.03 -4.10 12.34
CA SER A 179 -11.39 -3.55 12.45
C SER A 179 -12.40 -4.60 12.94
N SER A 180 -12.23 -5.87 12.58
CA SER A 180 -13.12 -6.96 13.04
C SER A 180 -12.90 -7.37 14.50
N LEU A 181 -11.79 -6.96 15.13
CA LEU A 181 -11.44 -7.35 16.50
C LEU A 181 -11.84 -6.32 17.56
N THR A 182 -12.36 -5.16 17.16
CA THR A 182 -12.63 -4.04 18.07
C THR A 182 -13.92 -3.32 17.69
N ASP A 183 -14.54 -2.69 18.69
CA ASP A 183 -15.77 -1.92 18.54
C ASP A 183 -15.52 -0.41 18.56
N ASN A 184 -14.24 -0.01 18.73
CA ASN A 184 -13.80 1.39 18.71
C ASN A 184 -12.89 1.66 17.50
N GLN A 185 -13.31 2.62 16.68
CA GLN A 185 -12.67 2.97 15.40
C GLN A 185 -11.24 3.49 15.59
N LEU A 186 -11.00 4.23 16.68
CA LEU A 186 -9.67 4.74 17.00
C LEU A 186 -8.72 3.59 17.37
N VAL A 187 -9.21 2.62 18.16
CA VAL A 187 -8.44 1.41 18.50
C VAL A 187 -8.20 0.55 17.26
N ALA A 188 -9.18 0.44 16.35
CA ALA A 188 -9.02 -0.27 15.07
C ALA A 188 -7.91 0.34 14.23
N ALA A 189 -7.91 1.67 14.09
CA ALA A 189 -6.92 2.39 13.32
C ALA A 189 -5.51 2.24 13.90
N LEU A 190 -5.37 2.45 15.22
CA LEU A 190 -4.08 2.34 15.90
C LEU A 190 -3.52 0.92 15.83
N THR A 191 -4.34 -0.10 16.09
CA THR A 191 -3.89 -1.50 16.04
C THR A 191 -3.53 -1.92 14.62
N ALA A 192 -4.31 -1.51 13.61
CA ALA A 192 -3.97 -1.71 12.21
C ALA A 192 -2.65 -1.03 11.85
N PHE A 193 -2.47 0.23 12.21
CA PHE A 193 -1.26 0.99 11.94
C PHE A 193 -0.03 0.38 12.60
N VAL A 194 -0.10 -0.03 13.87
CA VAL A 194 1.01 -0.68 14.57
C VAL A 194 1.32 -2.03 13.95
N ALA A 195 0.30 -2.84 13.64
CA ALA A 195 0.50 -4.16 13.03
C ALA A 195 1.12 -4.06 11.63
N THR A 196 0.63 -3.14 10.80
CA THR A 196 1.19 -2.93 9.45
C THR A 196 2.58 -2.29 9.51
N SER A 197 2.85 -1.39 10.46
CA SER A 197 4.18 -0.81 10.70
C SER A 197 5.20 -1.88 11.07
N ALA A 198 4.84 -2.76 12.00
CA ALA A 198 5.71 -3.86 12.42
C ALA A 198 6.00 -4.82 11.27
N LEU A 199 4.99 -5.17 10.47
CA LEU A 199 5.17 -6.02 9.28
C LEU A 199 5.97 -5.34 8.17
N PHE A 200 5.90 -4.01 8.07
CA PHE A 200 6.56 -3.26 7.00
C PHE A 200 8.07 -3.39 7.10
N ASP A 201 8.62 -3.09 8.28
CA ASP A 201 10.04 -3.21 8.54
C ASP A 201 10.32 -3.66 9.99
N PHE A 202 11.14 -4.70 10.11
CA PHE A 202 11.58 -5.28 11.38
C PHE A 202 13.01 -4.85 11.74
N GLY A 203 13.64 -3.95 10.98
CA GLY A 203 15.03 -3.52 11.21
C GLY A 203 15.31 -3.10 12.66
N TRP A 204 14.36 -2.42 13.30
CA TRP A 204 14.45 -1.99 14.70
C TRP A 204 14.53 -3.15 15.71
N LEU A 205 13.98 -4.33 15.37
CA LEU A 205 13.97 -5.50 16.23
C LEU A 205 15.22 -6.37 16.01
N MET A 206 15.80 -6.33 14.81
CA MET A 206 16.97 -7.12 14.44
C MET A 206 18.21 -6.78 15.28
N GLU A 207 18.32 -5.55 15.80
CA GLU A 207 19.40 -5.15 16.70
C GLU A 207 19.40 -5.92 18.04
N PHE A 208 18.26 -6.51 18.40
CA PHE A 208 18.05 -7.21 19.67
C PHE A 208 17.87 -8.73 19.49
N THR A 209 17.96 -9.24 18.26
CA THR A 209 17.78 -10.67 17.95
C THR A 209 19.07 -11.33 17.46
N GLY A 210 19.05 -12.65 17.31
CA GLY A 210 20.19 -13.41 16.77
C GLY A 210 19.96 -13.84 15.33
N ASP A 211 21.02 -14.22 14.63
CA ASP A 211 21.07 -14.52 13.17
C ASP A 211 19.92 -15.36 12.60
N ARG A 212 19.36 -16.29 13.39
CA ARG A 212 18.22 -17.13 12.96
C ARG A 212 16.93 -16.34 12.89
N LEU A 213 16.66 -15.49 13.87
CA LEU A 213 15.46 -14.66 13.92
C LEU A 213 15.55 -13.55 12.87
N ASP A 214 16.74 -12.99 12.64
CA ASP A 214 16.95 -11.94 11.62
C ASP A 214 16.55 -12.40 10.23
N LYS A 215 16.87 -13.66 9.86
CA LYS A 215 16.47 -14.25 8.58
C LYS A 215 14.95 -14.37 8.45
N ILE A 216 14.27 -14.76 9.53
CA ILE A 216 12.80 -14.90 9.55
C ILE A 216 12.14 -13.52 9.47
N LEU A 217 12.63 -12.56 10.26
CA LEU A 217 12.13 -11.18 10.27
C LEU A 217 12.36 -10.48 8.92
N THR A 218 13.50 -10.74 8.28
CA THR A 218 13.79 -10.23 6.93
C THR A 218 12.84 -10.82 5.90
N PHE A 219 12.53 -12.12 6.00
CA PHE A 219 11.56 -12.77 5.12
C PHE A 219 10.12 -12.28 5.35
N LEU A 220 9.79 -11.86 6.58
CA LEU A 220 8.46 -11.33 6.91
C LEU A 220 8.31 -9.82 6.58
N SER A 221 9.39 -9.14 6.23
CA SER A 221 9.38 -7.71 5.95
C SER A 221 8.68 -7.41 4.62
N LEU A 222 7.63 -6.58 4.66
CA LEU A 222 6.95 -6.13 3.43
C LEU A 222 7.87 -5.27 2.56
N VAL A 223 8.71 -4.41 3.18
CA VAL A 223 9.61 -3.53 2.42
C VAL A 223 10.62 -4.32 1.61
N ARG A 224 11.15 -5.42 2.16
CA ARG A 224 12.09 -6.31 1.46
C ARG A 224 11.50 -6.88 0.17
N HIS A 225 10.26 -7.36 0.22
CA HIS A 225 9.56 -7.89 -0.95
C HIS A 225 9.09 -6.78 -1.91
N PHE A 226 8.85 -5.56 -1.40
CA PHE A 226 8.47 -4.42 -2.22
C PHE A 226 9.64 -3.81 -3.00
N GLU A 227 10.88 -3.87 -2.49
CA GLU A 227 12.08 -3.33 -3.15
C GLU A 227 12.29 -3.88 -4.57
N GLY A 228 12.02 -5.17 -4.78
CA GLY A 228 12.08 -5.79 -6.11
C GLY A 228 11.15 -5.08 -7.09
N PHE A 229 9.89 -4.91 -6.70
CA PHE A 229 8.90 -4.19 -7.51
C PHE A 229 9.29 -2.74 -7.75
N ALA A 230 9.80 -2.06 -6.71
CA ALA A 230 10.25 -0.68 -6.78
C ALA A 230 11.37 -0.50 -7.83
N ARG A 231 12.25 -1.49 -7.97
CA ARG A 231 13.33 -1.53 -8.98
C ARG A 231 12.90 -2.06 -10.35
N GLY A 232 11.60 -2.30 -10.55
CA GLY A 232 11.08 -2.78 -11.84
C GLY A 232 11.13 -4.31 -12.02
N LEU A 233 11.45 -5.07 -10.97
CA LEU A 233 11.56 -6.53 -11.01
C LEU A 233 10.31 -7.17 -10.41
N VAL A 234 9.58 -7.92 -11.23
CA VAL A 234 8.43 -8.72 -10.78
C VAL A 234 8.87 -10.16 -10.59
N SER A 235 9.11 -10.56 -9.34
CA SER A 235 9.36 -11.96 -8.99
C SER A 235 8.06 -12.66 -8.60
N LEU A 236 7.88 -13.91 -9.06
CA LEU A 236 6.76 -14.74 -8.64
C LEU A 236 6.75 -14.97 -7.12
N ALA A 237 7.93 -15.06 -6.51
CA ALA A 237 8.06 -15.26 -5.06
C ALA A 237 7.42 -14.11 -4.27
N ASP A 238 7.66 -12.87 -4.69
CA ASP A 238 7.15 -11.68 -4.00
C ASP A 238 5.63 -11.53 -4.21
N VAL A 239 5.13 -11.86 -5.42
CA VAL A 239 3.69 -11.90 -5.71
C VAL A 239 2.98 -12.92 -4.82
N VAL A 240 3.52 -14.14 -4.74
CA VAL A 240 2.97 -15.21 -3.90
C VAL A 240 3.02 -14.82 -2.42
N TYR A 241 4.09 -14.16 -1.97
CA TYR A 241 4.22 -13.66 -0.61
C TYR A 241 3.09 -12.69 -0.24
N PHE A 242 2.90 -11.61 -1.01
CA PHE A 242 1.85 -10.63 -0.75
C PHE A 242 0.45 -11.26 -0.82
N PHE A 243 0.21 -12.15 -1.78
CA PHE A 243 -1.06 -12.84 -1.91
C PHE A 243 -1.33 -13.77 -0.71
N ALA A 244 -0.33 -14.55 -0.29
CA ALA A 244 -0.44 -15.47 0.85
C ALA A 244 -0.72 -14.71 2.15
N LEU A 245 -0.03 -13.59 2.39
CA LEU A 245 -0.22 -12.77 3.58
C LEU A 245 -1.60 -12.08 3.58
N SER A 246 -2.02 -11.55 2.43
CA SER A 246 -3.37 -10.99 2.25
C SER A 246 -4.45 -12.04 2.53
N LEU A 247 -4.30 -13.24 1.95
CA LEU A 247 -5.23 -14.34 2.13
C LEU A 247 -5.28 -14.80 3.59
N LEU A 248 -4.13 -14.93 4.25
CA LEU A 248 -4.05 -15.29 5.66
C LEU A 248 -4.79 -14.28 6.53
N ALA A 249 -4.50 -12.98 6.37
CA ALA A 249 -5.17 -11.93 7.13
C ALA A 249 -6.69 -11.92 6.89
N PHE A 250 -7.12 -12.09 5.64
CA PHE A 250 -8.55 -12.20 5.30
C PHE A 250 -9.22 -13.44 5.93
N LEU A 251 -8.56 -14.60 5.92
CA LEU A 251 -9.06 -15.81 6.57
C LEU A 251 -9.16 -15.64 8.09
N LEU A 252 -8.22 -14.93 8.71
CA LEU A 252 -8.29 -14.57 10.13
C LEU A 252 -9.47 -13.65 10.41
N THR A 253 -9.79 -12.69 9.53
CA THR A 253 -10.99 -11.85 9.65
C THR A 253 -12.25 -12.70 9.63
N LEU A 254 -12.33 -13.70 8.73
CA LEU A 254 -13.46 -14.64 8.70
C LEU A 254 -13.54 -15.48 9.98
N ALA A 255 -12.41 -15.89 10.54
CA ALA A 255 -12.37 -16.64 11.80
C ALA A 255 -12.84 -15.79 12.98
N ALA A 256 -12.36 -14.54 13.08
CA ALA A 256 -12.78 -13.57 14.09
C ALA A 256 -14.29 -13.34 14.05
N LEU A 257 -14.83 -13.09 12.86
CA LEU A 257 -16.27 -12.91 12.66
C LEU A 257 -17.07 -14.18 12.99
N ARG A 258 -16.51 -15.40 12.88
CA ARG A 258 -17.23 -16.64 13.25
C ARG A 258 -17.28 -16.85 14.75
N LEU A 259 -16.18 -16.55 15.46
CA LEU A 259 -16.07 -16.75 16.91
C LEU A 259 -17.07 -15.88 17.69
N GLU A 260 -17.38 -14.70 17.18
CA GLU A 260 -18.38 -13.79 17.74
C GLU A 260 -19.81 -14.38 17.77
N ARG A 261 -20.10 -15.44 17.00
CA ARG A 261 -21.39 -16.14 17.05
C ARG A 261 -21.59 -16.96 18.32
N ILE A 262 -20.49 -17.40 18.92
CA ILE A 262 -20.49 -18.41 19.99
C ILE A 262 -20.64 -17.74 21.37
N ARG A 263 -20.40 -16.42 21.45
CA ARG A 263 -20.65 -15.59 22.63
C ARG A 263 -22.06 -15.04 22.60
#